data_AF-A0A2D8EY39-F1
#
_entry.id   AF-A0A2D8EY39-F1
#
_cell.length_a   1.000
_cell.length_b   1.000
_cell.length_c   1.000
_cell.angle_alpha   90.00
_cell.angle_beta   90.00
_cell.angle_gamma   90.00
#
_symmetry.space_group_name_H-M   'P 1'
#
loop_
_entity.id
_entity.type
_entity.pdbx_description
1 polymer ?
#
loop_
_entity_poly.entity_id
_entity_poly.type
_entity_poly.pdbx_seq_one_letter_code
_entity_poly.pdbx_strand_id
1 'polypeptide(L)'
;MVGGIMSGLAHEFMMFDSRDEATRFVTQFIAGGLTKALELKGTASLMVSGGSTPGPIFDALATTELDWARVMVGLVDERWVNPEDDASNERLVRSRLLKANAGAAGFLPMKTMDAMPQEAVADRDKAYAPHCEPADMVFLGMGEDGHTASWFPGSTDLSAALESENVVAAVDATGCPVAGENPQRITLTGKGVTSASSVILLIFGEAKKAVFDTAIKSSVQEKPIKYAIDKLGPRLTVVWAA
;
A
#
# COMPACT_ATOMS: atom_id res chain seq x y z
N MET A 1 16.92 -35.96 -1.36
CA MET A 1 16.04 -35.81 -2.54
C MET A 1 16.09 -34.37 -2.98
N VAL A 2 16.46 -34.16 -4.24
CA VAL A 2 16.66 -32.83 -4.84
C VAL A 2 15.30 -32.18 -5.05
N GLY A 3 15.00 -31.14 -4.27
CA GLY A 3 13.81 -30.32 -4.44
C GLY A 3 13.96 -29.44 -5.68
N GLY A 4 13.01 -29.58 -6.61
CA GLY A 4 13.02 -28.91 -7.90
C GLY A 4 13.05 -27.39 -7.79
N ILE A 5 13.87 -26.78 -8.64
CA ILE A 5 13.94 -25.35 -8.86
C ILE A 5 12.69 -24.95 -9.65
N MET A 6 11.69 -24.37 -8.99
CA MET A 6 10.67 -23.57 -9.67
C MET A 6 11.23 -22.17 -9.93
N SER A 7 11.45 -21.84 -11.20
CA SER A 7 12.03 -20.57 -11.63
C SER A 7 10.98 -19.44 -11.64
N GLY A 8 11.26 -18.39 -10.87
CA GLY A 8 10.55 -17.11 -10.84
C GLY A 8 10.75 -16.51 -9.45
N LEU A 9 11.68 -15.58 -9.29
CA LEU A 9 12.18 -15.05 -8.01
C LEU A 9 11.02 -14.79 -7.03
N ALA A 10 10.90 -15.67 -6.03
CA ALA A 10 9.84 -15.60 -5.03
C ALA A 10 9.96 -14.33 -4.20
N HIS A 11 8.82 -13.84 -3.69
CA HIS A 11 8.79 -12.83 -2.64
C HIS A 11 9.50 -13.37 -1.39
N GLU A 12 9.99 -12.46 -0.56
CA GLU A 12 10.50 -12.83 0.76
C GLU A 12 9.33 -12.93 1.75
N PHE A 13 9.31 -13.96 2.60
CA PHE A 13 8.29 -14.12 3.64
C PHE A 13 8.98 -14.18 5.02
N MET A 14 8.75 -13.18 5.84
CA MET A 14 9.34 -13.04 7.17
C MET A 14 8.31 -13.26 8.26
N MET A 15 8.65 -14.14 9.21
CA MET A 15 7.83 -14.46 10.38
C MET A 15 8.50 -13.91 11.63
N PHE A 16 7.70 -13.30 12.50
CA PHE A 16 8.13 -12.75 13.78
C PHE A 16 7.32 -13.35 14.93
N ASP A 17 7.92 -13.46 16.11
CA ASP A 17 7.30 -14.05 17.29
C ASP A 17 6.23 -13.15 17.92
N SER A 18 6.26 -11.84 17.61
CA SER A 18 5.24 -10.89 18.05
C SER A 18 5.02 -9.76 17.05
N ARG A 19 3.85 -9.12 17.17
CA ARG A 19 3.51 -7.92 16.39
C ARG A 19 4.45 -6.75 16.65
N ASP A 20 5.03 -6.67 17.85
CA ASP A 20 5.99 -5.62 18.20
C ASP A 20 7.31 -5.82 17.47
N GLU A 21 7.79 -7.05 17.34
CA GLU A 21 8.98 -7.37 16.55
C GLU A 21 8.76 -7.10 15.07
N ALA A 22 7.62 -7.54 14.52
CA ALA A 22 7.25 -7.23 13.14
C ALA A 22 7.13 -5.72 12.91
N THR A 23 6.53 -4.97 13.85
CA THR A 23 6.41 -3.51 13.78
C THR A 23 7.77 -2.83 13.76
N ARG A 24 8.71 -3.25 14.63
CA ARG A 24 10.08 -2.73 14.63
C ARG A 24 10.79 -3.02 13.32
N PHE A 25 10.67 -4.25 12.80
CA PHE A 25 11.25 -4.63 11.53
C PHE A 25 10.69 -3.80 10.37
N VAL A 26 9.36 -3.70 10.25
CA VAL A 26 8.71 -2.92 9.18
C VAL A 26 9.13 -1.45 9.24
N THR A 27 9.18 -0.87 10.43
CA THR A 27 9.64 0.51 10.63
C THR A 27 11.08 0.70 10.14
N GLN A 28 11.99 -0.21 10.53
CA GLN A 28 13.39 -0.16 10.12
C GLN A 28 13.56 -0.40 8.62
N PHE A 29 12.79 -1.32 8.03
CA PHE A 29 12.84 -1.61 6.61
C PHE A 29 12.38 -0.40 5.79
N ILE A 30 11.25 0.23 6.18
CA ILE A 30 10.76 1.44 5.52
C ILE A 30 11.80 2.57 5.67
N ALA A 31 12.29 2.83 6.88
CA ALA A 31 13.27 3.87 7.11
C ALA A 31 14.55 3.63 6.29
N GLY A 32 15.07 2.40 6.25
CA GLY A 32 16.25 2.05 5.46
C GLY A 32 16.03 2.22 3.95
N GLY A 33 14.86 1.85 3.44
CA GLY A 33 14.49 2.09 2.04
C GLY A 33 14.43 3.57 1.68
N LEU A 34 13.87 4.39 2.57
CA LEU A 34 13.83 5.85 2.40
C LEU A 34 15.22 6.47 2.49
N THR A 35 16.05 6.06 3.46
CA THR A 35 17.46 6.51 3.55
C THR A 35 18.20 6.23 2.26
N LYS A 36 18.08 5.01 1.72
CA LYS A 36 18.72 4.62 0.47
C LYS A 36 18.27 5.50 -0.70
N ALA A 37 16.96 5.80 -0.79
CA ALA A 37 16.44 6.70 -1.82
C ALA A 37 16.99 8.13 -1.66
N LEU A 38 16.99 8.67 -0.43
CA LEU A 38 17.53 9.99 -0.12
C LEU A 38 19.03 10.09 -0.50
N GLU A 39 19.82 9.05 -0.23
CA GLU A 39 21.24 9.00 -0.59
C GLU A 39 21.47 8.92 -2.10
N LEU A 40 20.65 8.15 -2.83
CA LEU A 40 20.85 7.90 -4.26
C LEU A 40 20.34 9.03 -5.16
N LYS A 41 19.20 9.66 -4.81
CA LYS A 41 18.53 10.65 -5.67
C LYS A 41 18.19 11.98 -4.98
N GLY A 42 18.46 12.10 -3.68
CA GLY A 42 18.22 13.34 -2.91
C GLY A 42 16.76 13.55 -2.48
N THR A 43 15.83 12.68 -2.86
CA THR A 43 14.42 12.66 -2.46
C THR A 43 13.95 11.24 -2.22
N ALA A 44 12.80 11.04 -1.57
CA ALA A 44 12.17 9.73 -1.46
C ALA A 44 10.65 9.80 -1.54
N SER A 45 9.99 8.71 -1.94
CA SER A 45 8.54 8.56 -1.90
C SER A 45 8.11 7.34 -1.08
N LEU A 46 7.10 7.56 -0.23
CA LEU A 46 6.49 6.54 0.62
C LEU A 46 4.99 6.51 0.37
N MET A 47 4.48 5.43 -0.22
CA MET A 47 3.04 5.21 -0.40
C MET A 47 2.53 4.26 0.69
N VAL A 48 1.52 4.65 1.46
CA VAL A 48 1.03 3.87 2.61
C VAL A 48 -0.45 3.51 2.49
N SER A 49 -0.79 2.29 2.88
CA SER A 49 -2.17 1.87 3.14
C SER A 49 -2.66 2.40 4.49
N GLY A 50 -3.96 2.64 4.62
CA GLY A 50 -4.59 2.91 5.92
C GLY A 50 -5.04 1.66 6.68
N GLY A 51 -6.00 1.84 7.59
CA GLY A 51 -6.52 0.78 8.47
C GLY A 51 -5.91 0.78 9.88
N SER A 52 -6.36 -0.14 10.73
CA SER A 52 -5.93 -0.19 12.14
C SER A 52 -4.55 -0.82 12.33
N THR A 53 -4.15 -1.74 11.47
CA THR A 53 -2.85 -2.43 11.49
C THR A 53 -1.62 -1.51 11.35
N PRO A 54 -1.55 -0.56 10.39
CA PRO A 54 -0.36 0.28 10.19
C PRO A 54 -0.17 1.35 11.27
N GLY A 55 -1.16 1.56 12.14
CA GLY A 55 -1.14 2.64 13.12
C GLY A 55 0.12 2.73 14.01
N PRO A 56 0.51 1.66 14.73
CA PRO A 56 1.74 1.66 15.53
C PRO A 56 3.02 1.88 14.71
N ILE A 57 3.03 1.43 13.45
CA ILE A 57 4.17 1.64 12.53
C ILE A 57 4.25 3.12 12.13
N PHE A 58 3.12 3.80 11.91
CA PHE A 58 3.10 5.23 11.64
C PHE A 58 3.62 6.05 12.81
N ASP A 59 3.24 5.72 14.04
CA ASP A 59 3.78 6.39 15.24
C ASP A 59 5.29 6.19 15.36
N ALA A 60 5.78 4.96 15.09
CA ALA A 60 7.20 4.66 15.14
C ALA A 60 7.98 5.40 14.03
N LEU A 61 7.47 5.38 12.79
CA LEU A 61 8.04 6.13 11.67
C LEU A 61 8.08 7.64 11.94
N ALA A 62 7.05 8.20 12.57
CA ALA A 62 6.97 9.64 12.83
C ALA A 62 8.17 10.19 13.61
N THR A 63 8.84 9.34 14.39
CA THR A 63 9.97 9.71 15.25
C THR A 63 11.33 9.29 14.71
N THR A 64 11.41 8.65 13.53
CA THR A 64 12.71 8.27 12.95
C THR A 64 13.52 9.49 12.51
N GLU A 65 14.83 9.37 12.61
CA GLU A 65 15.78 10.38 12.14
C GLU A 65 16.01 10.21 10.63
N LEU A 66 15.21 10.90 9.83
CA LEU A 66 15.33 10.99 8.37
C LEU A 66 15.18 12.45 7.94
N ASP A 67 15.70 12.79 6.76
CA ASP A 67 15.44 14.10 6.15
C ASP A 67 14.03 14.13 5.54
N TRP A 68 13.03 14.15 6.43
CA TRP A 68 11.62 14.08 6.08
C TRP A 68 11.19 15.20 5.14
N ALA A 69 11.83 16.37 5.17
CA ALA A 69 11.55 17.48 4.24
C ALA A 69 11.76 17.12 2.76
N ARG A 70 12.50 16.04 2.48
CA ARG A 70 12.72 15.50 1.13
C ARG A 70 11.96 14.20 0.85
N VAL A 71 11.10 13.79 1.77
CA VAL A 71 10.23 12.63 1.63
C VAL A 71 8.82 13.09 1.24
N MET A 72 8.29 12.49 0.19
CA MET A 72 6.90 12.64 -0.22
C MET A 72 6.09 11.44 0.25
N VAL A 73 5.14 11.66 1.16
CA VAL A 73 4.21 10.62 1.62
C VAL A 73 2.94 10.69 0.77
N GLY A 74 2.42 9.55 0.32
CA GLY A 74 1.13 9.45 -0.34
C GLY A 74 0.35 8.22 0.14
N LEU A 75 -0.90 8.12 -0.28
CA LEU A 75 -1.74 6.97 0.00
C LEU A 75 -1.64 5.91 -1.10
N VAL A 76 -1.77 4.64 -0.73
CA VAL A 76 -1.98 3.54 -1.69
C VAL A 76 -3.42 3.52 -2.20
N ASP A 77 -4.37 3.87 -1.35
CA ASP A 77 -5.79 3.99 -1.68
C ASP A 77 -6.50 4.91 -0.68
N GLU A 78 -7.68 5.39 -1.05
CA GLU A 78 -8.51 6.23 -0.21
C GLU A 78 -10.01 6.00 -0.47
N ARG A 79 -10.80 6.24 0.57
CA ARG A 79 -12.26 6.24 0.55
C ARG A 79 -12.71 7.61 0.07
N TRP A 80 -13.70 7.70 -0.80
CA TRP A 80 -14.16 9.00 -1.32
C TRP A 80 -15.04 9.76 -0.32
N VAL A 81 -14.48 10.07 0.85
CA VAL A 81 -15.11 10.73 1.99
C VAL A 81 -14.39 12.04 2.32
N ASN A 82 -14.91 12.81 3.27
CA ASN A 82 -14.21 14.01 3.75
C ASN A 82 -12.89 13.61 4.44
N PRO A 83 -11.77 14.34 4.25
CA PRO A 83 -10.51 14.05 4.93
C PRO A 83 -10.56 14.06 6.47
N GLU A 84 -11.62 14.62 7.07
CA GLU A 84 -11.85 14.58 8.52
C GLU A 84 -12.67 13.37 8.98
N ASP A 85 -13.20 12.56 8.06
CA ASP A 85 -14.01 11.38 8.36
C ASP A 85 -13.16 10.27 9.02
N ASP A 86 -13.77 9.49 9.92
CA ASP A 86 -13.12 8.34 10.56
C ASP A 86 -12.69 7.27 9.54
N ALA A 87 -13.37 7.20 8.39
CA ALA A 87 -13.03 6.30 7.29
C ALA A 87 -11.89 6.82 6.39
N SER A 88 -11.39 8.04 6.57
CA SER A 88 -10.31 8.59 5.74
C SER A 88 -8.94 8.03 6.12
N ASN A 89 -8.23 7.50 5.13
CA ASN A 89 -6.82 7.11 5.26
C ASN A 89 -5.92 8.34 5.42
N GLU A 90 -6.24 9.47 4.77
CA GLU A 90 -5.58 10.75 4.98
C GLU A 90 -5.64 11.20 6.44
N ARG A 91 -6.82 11.12 7.09
CA ARG A 91 -6.95 11.41 8.52
C ARG A 91 -5.98 10.59 9.36
N LEU A 92 -5.90 9.28 9.09
CA LEU A 92 -5.00 8.38 9.81
C LEU A 92 -3.53 8.79 9.62
N VAL A 93 -3.11 9.05 8.38
CA VAL A 93 -1.73 9.44 8.07
C VAL A 93 -1.37 10.77 8.73
N ARG A 94 -2.23 11.79 8.63
CA ARG A 94 -2.01 13.08 9.29
C ARG A 94 -1.97 12.98 10.81
N SER A 95 -2.84 12.15 11.38
CA SER A 95 -2.96 12.01 12.84
C SER A 95 -1.89 11.12 13.46
N ARG A 96 -1.15 10.32 12.68
CA ARG A 96 -0.15 9.39 13.22
C ARG A 96 1.24 9.55 12.60
N LEU A 97 1.33 9.49 11.27
CA LEU A 97 2.61 9.52 10.57
C LEU A 97 3.17 10.95 10.44
N LEU A 98 2.37 11.92 9.97
CA LEU A 98 2.85 13.29 9.68
C LEU A 98 2.93 14.16 10.95
N LYS A 99 3.66 13.66 11.94
CA LYS A 99 3.90 14.28 13.24
C LYS A 99 5.37 14.15 13.60
N ALA A 100 5.78 14.81 14.69
CA ALA A 100 7.16 14.80 15.17
C ALA A 100 8.15 15.09 14.02
N ASN A 101 9.15 14.24 13.77
CA ASN A 101 10.15 14.44 12.72
C ASN A 101 9.53 14.35 11.32
N ALA A 102 8.62 13.38 11.12
CA ALA A 102 7.92 13.20 9.85
C ALA A 102 6.88 14.28 9.54
N GLY A 103 6.60 15.19 10.47
CA GLY A 103 5.80 16.39 10.22
C GLY A 103 6.41 17.34 9.18
N ALA A 104 7.70 17.20 8.87
CA ALA A 104 8.36 17.93 7.79
C ALA A 104 8.10 17.36 6.40
N ALA A 105 7.50 16.16 6.29
CA ALA A 105 7.28 15.51 5.01
C ALA A 105 6.23 16.21 4.14
N GLY A 106 6.42 16.11 2.83
CA GLY A 106 5.36 16.41 1.87
C GLY A 106 4.25 15.37 1.96
N PHE A 107 3.02 15.75 1.62
CA PHE A 107 1.89 14.83 1.56
C PHE A 107 1.07 14.99 0.28
N LEU A 108 0.81 13.87 -0.40
CA LEU A 108 -0.08 13.76 -1.55
C LEU A 108 -1.43 13.20 -1.11
N PRO A 109 -2.49 14.03 -1.02
CA PRO A 109 -3.84 13.54 -0.81
C PRO A 109 -4.41 12.93 -2.10
N MET A 110 -5.21 11.88 -1.98
CA MET A 110 -6.01 11.36 -3.09
C MET A 110 -7.38 12.04 -3.20
N LYS A 111 -8.01 12.38 -2.07
CA LYS A 111 -9.30 13.09 -2.08
C LYS A 111 -9.10 14.53 -2.56
N THR A 112 -9.96 14.96 -3.49
CA THR A 112 -10.04 16.34 -3.97
C THR A 112 -11.38 16.96 -3.58
N MET A 113 -11.72 18.14 -4.11
CA MET A 113 -13.06 18.73 -3.94
C MET A 113 -14.10 18.17 -4.92
N ASP A 114 -13.69 17.30 -5.85
CA ASP A 114 -14.59 16.72 -6.84
C ASP A 114 -15.64 15.82 -6.18
N ALA A 115 -16.80 15.72 -6.84
CA ALA A 115 -17.96 15.00 -6.31
C ALA A 115 -17.71 13.49 -6.33
N MET A 116 -17.05 13.00 -7.38
CA MET A 116 -16.82 11.58 -7.62
C MET A 116 -15.32 11.28 -7.82
N PRO A 117 -14.81 10.09 -7.42
CA PRO A 117 -13.40 9.76 -7.56
C PRO A 117 -12.93 9.77 -9.02
N GLN A 118 -13.80 9.41 -9.96
CA GLN A 118 -13.53 9.37 -11.40
C GLN A 118 -13.11 10.74 -11.95
N GLU A 119 -13.70 11.82 -11.42
CA GLU A 119 -13.43 13.21 -11.84
C GLU A 119 -12.02 13.65 -11.41
N ALA A 120 -11.51 13.09 -10.31
CA ALA A 120 -10.21 13.42 -9.76
C ALA A 120 -9.05 12.64 -10.40
N VAL A 121 -9.32 11.54 -11.13
CA VAL A 121 -8.28 10.62 -11.61
C VAL A 121 -7.21 11.33 -12.42
N ALA A 122 -7.58 12.19 -13.38
CA ALA A 122 -6.59 12.85 -14.24
C ALA A 122 -5.66 13.79 -13.46
N ASP A 123 -6.21 14.55 -12.51
CA ASP A 123 -5.44 15.45 -11.67
C ASP A 123 -4.56 14.69 -10.67
N ARG A 124 -5.12 13.66 -10.02
CA ARG A 124 -4.39 12.83 -9.06
C ARG A 124 -3.31 11.99 -9.73
N ASP A 125 -3.56 11.44 -10.90
CA ASP A 125 -2.55 10.73 -11.69
C ASP A 125 -1.36 11.63 -12.01
N LYS A 126 -1.61 12.86 -12.49
CA LYS A 126 -0.56 13.85 -12.73
C LYS A 126 0.24 14.20 -11.47
N ALA A 127 -0.41 14.27 -10.31
CA ALA A 127 0.25 14.54 -9.04
C ALA A 127 1.07 13.35 -8.53
N TYR A 128 0.58 12.13 -8.72
CA TYR A 128 1.19 10.90 -8.20
C TYR A 128 2.28 10.33 -9.11
N ALA A 129 2.18 10.47 -10.43
CA ALA A 129 3.10 9.86 -11.40
C ALA A 129 4.58 10.16 -11.10
N PRO A 130 5.01 11.40 -10.77
CA PRO A 130 6.40 11.70 -10.42
C PRO A 130 6.93 10.95 -9.20
N HIS A 131 6.04 10.40 -8.36
CA HIS A 131 6.37 9.72 -7.11
C HIS A 131 6.07 8.21 -7.15
N CYS A 132 5.43 7.72 -8.21
CA CYS A 132 4.99 6.33 -8.38
C CYS A 132 5.51 5.66 -9.65
N GLU A 133 6.41 6.31 -10.40
CA GLU A 133 7.08 5.74 -11.58
C GLU A 133 8.62 5.88 -11.53
N PRO A 134 9.30 5.15 -10.63
CA PRO A 134 8.77 4.26 -9.59
C PRO A 134 8.64 4.94 -8.23
N ALA A 135 7.78 4.39 -7.36
CA ALA A 135 7.84 4.69 -5.93
C ALA A 135 9.08 4.05 -5.29
N ASP A 136 9.65 4.65 -4.24
CA ASP A 136 10.74 4.00 -3.50
C ASP A 136 10.21 2.92 -2.57
N MET A 137 9.21 3.29 -1.78
CA MET A 137 8.60 2.41 -0.78
C MET A 137 7.08 2.40 -0.93
N VAL A 138 6.51 1.21 -1.05
CA VAL A 138 5.05 0.99 -0.92
C VAL A 138 4.79 0.10 0.29
N PHE A 139 3.89 0.52 1.16
CA PHE A 139 3.46 -0.23 2.32
C PHE A 139 2.00 -0.66 2.17
N LEU A 140 1.80 -1.94 1.86
CA LEU A 140 0.51 -2.58 1.62
C LEU A 140 -0.02 -3.27 2.88
N GLY A 141 -1.35 -3.26 3.00
CA GLY A 141 -2.11 -4.23 3.80
C GLY A 141 -2.86 -5.23 2.92
N MET A 142 -3.52 -6.22 3.55
CA MET A 142 -4.41 -7.16 2.86
C MET A 142 -5.69 -7.40 3.64
N GLY A 143 -6.83 -7.39 2.95
CA GLY A 143 -8.15 -7.79 3.43
C GLY A 143 -8.30 -9.29 3.68
N GLU A 144 -9.33 -9.71 4.43
CA GLU A 144 -9.61 -11.15 4.62
C GLU A 144 -10.23 -11.80 3.37
N ASP A 145 -10.81 -10.98 2.50
CA ASP A 145 -11.23 -11.36 1.15
C ASP A 145 -10.04 -11.44 0.16
N GLY A 146 -8.83 -11.02 0.55
CA GLY A 146 -7.64 -11.00 -0.29
C GLY A 146 -7.47 -9.74 -1.14
N HIS A 147 -8.26 -8.68 -0.89
CA HIS A 147 -8.00 -7.38 -1.50
C HIS A 147 -6.71 -6.77 -0.94
N THR A 148 -6.10 -5.89 -1.73
CA THR A 148 -5.07 -4.93 -1.28
C THR A 148 -5.33 -3.61 -1.99
N ALA A 149 -4.80 -2.49 -1.47
CA ALA A 149 -5.23 -1.17 -1.90
C ALA A 149 -6.78 -1.10 -1.90
N SER A 150 -7.39 -0.54 -2.94
CA SER A 150 -8.81 -0.73 -3.22
C SER A 150 -9.07 -1.66 -4.40
N TRP A 151 -8.25 -2.71 -4.57
CA TRP A 151 -8.45 -3.78 -5.56
C TRP A 151 -9.31 -4.89 -4.98
N PHE A 152 -10.63 -4.75 -5.08
CA PHE A 152 -11.58 -5.67 -4.45
C PHE A 152 -11.95 -6.87 -5.35
N PRO A 153 -12.02 -8.10 -4.81
CA PRO A 153 -12.64 -9.22 -5.50
C PRO A 153 -14.08 -8.86 -5.89
N GLY A 154 -14.44 -9.10 -7.14
CA GLY A 154 -15.80 -8.87 -7.66
C GLY A 154 -16.15 -7.41 -7.98
N SER A 155 -15.24 -6.44 -7.79
CA SER A 155 -15.46 -5.08 -8.32
C SER A 155 -15.41 -5.10 -9.85
N THR A 156 -16.32 -4.36 -10.47
CA THR A 156 -16.38 -4.20 -11.94
C THR A 156 -15.14 -3.50 -12.50
N ASP A 157 -14.48 -2.68 -11.68
CA ASP A 157 -13.35 -1.85 -12.10
C ASP A 157 -11.99 -2.50 -11.83
N LEU A 158 -11.97 -3.72 -11.24
CA LEU A 158 -10.73 -4.40 -10.84
C LEU A 158 -9.74 -4.53 -12.00
N SER A 159 -10.16 -5.08 -13.14
CA SER A 159 -9.28 -5.24 -14.31
C SER A 159 -8.80 -3.90 -14.85
N ALA A 160 -9.70 -2.91 -14.94
CA ALA A 160 -9.34 -1.58 -15.41
C ALA A 160 -8.30 -0.90 -14.50
N ALA A 161 -8.43 -1.04 -13.18
CA ALA A 161 -7.48 -0.50 -12.22
C ALA A 161 -6.11 -1.23 -12.24
N LEU A 162 -6.10 -2.55 -12.46
CA LEU A 162 -4.85 -3.33 -12.51
C LEU A 162 -4.08 -3.16 -13.82
N GLU A 163 -4.78 -2.91 -14.93
CA GLU A 163 -4.19 -2.84 -16.28
C GLU A 163 -4.08 -1.40 -16.81
N SER A 164 -4.43 -0.41 -15.99
CA SER A 164 -4.32 1.01 -16.35
C SER A 164 -2.88 1.44 -16.65
N GLU A 165 -2.73 2.27 -17.68
CA GLU A 165 -1.48 2.99 -17.99
C GLU A 165 -1.23 4.18 -17.04
N ASN A 166 -2.26 4.64 -16.33
CA ASN A 166 -2.15 5.65 -15.28
C ASN A 166 -1.67 4.98 -13.97
N VAL A 167 -1.06 5.73 -13.07
CA VAL A 167 -0.72 5.26 -11.71
C VAL A 167 -1.89 5.36 -10.73
N VAL A 168 -2.92 6.14 -11.04
CA VAL A 168 -4.14 6.29 -10.23
C VAL A 168 -5.39 5.88 -11.02
N ALA A 169 -6.34 5.24 -10.33
CA ALA A 169 -7.66 4.92 -10.86
C ALA A 169 -8.74 5.11 -9.79
N ALA A 170 -9.97 5.36 -10.23
CA ALA A 170 -11.16 5.24 -9.40
C ALA A 170 -11.66 3.80 -9.44
N VAL A 171 -12.27 3.35 -8.34
CA VAL A 171 -12.88 2.02 -8.23
C VAL A 171 -14.23 2.17 -7.54
N ASP A 172 -15.28 1.67 -8.19
CA ASP A 172 -16.56 1.40 -7.56
C ASP A 172 -16.56 -0.04 -7.00
N ALA A 173 -16.56 -0.14 -5.67
CA ALA A 173 -16.63 -1.39 -4.94
C ALA A 173 -18.05 -1.68 -4.42
N THR A 174 -19.09 -1.12 -5.06
CA THR A 174 -20.48 -1.41 -4.73
C THR A 174 -20.75 -2.91 -4.90
N GLY A 175 -21.31 -3.53 -3.85
CA GLY A 175 -21.56 -4.97 -3.81
C GLY A 175 -20.37 -5.80 -3.31
N CYS A 176 -19.18 -5.22 -3.14
CA CYS A 176 -18.07 -5.88 -2.46
C CYS A 176 -18.32 -5.84 -0.93
N PRO A 177 -18.45 -7.00 -0.25
CA PRO A 177 -18.85 -7.02 1.17
C PRO A 177 -17.92 -6.22 2.11
N VAL A 178 -16.61 -6.22 1.83
CA VAL A 178 -15.61 -5.55 2.67
C VAL A 178 -15.54 -4.03 2.42
N ALA A 179 -16.07 -3.54 1.30
CA ALA A 179 -16.10 -2.10 1.01
C ALA A 179 -17.13 -1.36 1.89
N GLY A 180 -18.18 -2.07 2.36
CA GLY A 180 -19.18 -1.56 3.29
C GLY A 180 -19.88 -0.31 2.79
N GLU A 181 -20.04 0.67 3.67
CA GLU A 181 -20.74 1.93 3.38
C GLU A 181 -19.92 2.92 2.52
N ASN A 182 -18.65 2.62 2.26
CA ASN A 182 -17.74 3.47 1.50
C ASN A 182 -17.27 2.75 0.21
N PRO A 183 -18.16 2.48 -0.76
CA PRO A 183 -17.81 1.73 -1.96
C PRO A 183 -17.03 2.55 -2.99
N GLN A 184 -17.16 3.88 -2.97
CA GLN A 184 -16.44 4.77 -3.89
C GLN A 184 -15.01 4.94 -3.41
N ARG A 185 -14.05 4.51 -4.23
CA ARG A 185 -12.62 4.48 -3.91
C ARG A 185 -11.79 5.16 -4.99
N ILE A 186 -10.61 5.60 -4.58
CA ILE A 186 -9.50 5.96 -5.46
C ILE A 186 -8.28 5.18 -5.01
N THR A 187 -7.48 4.68 -5.95
CA THR A 187 -6.43 3.70 -5.68
C THR A 187 -5.22 3.94 -6.57
N LEU A 188 -4.04 3.56 -6.09
CA LEU A 188 -2.94 3.24 -6.98
C LEU A 188 -3.34 2.06 -7.85
N THR A 189 -2.95 2.11 -9.12
CA THR A 189 -3.17 1.06 -10.11
C THR A 189 -2.14 -0.05 -9.99
N GLY A 190 -2.33 -1.11 -10.77
CA GLY A 190 -1.30 -2.15 -10.92
C GLY A 190 0.05 -1.56 -11.29
N LYS A 191 0.09 -0.59 -12.22
CA LYS A 191 1.31 0.15 -12.58
C LYS A 191 1.90 0.92 -11.38
N GLY A 192 1.08 1.69 -10.67
CA GLY A 192 1.52 2.52 -9.55
C GLY A 192 2.14 1.72 -8.40
N VAL A 193 1.65 0.51 -8.14
CA VAL A 193 2.21 -0.38 -7.11
C VAL A 193 3.39 -1.21 -7.63
N THR A 194 3.26 -1.82 -8.82
CA THR A 194 4.24 -2.81 -9.29
C THR A 194 5.48 -2.21 -9.93
N SER A 195 5.51 -0.89 -10.15
CA SER A 195 6.73 -0.14 -10.50
C SER A 195 7.68 0.04 -9.32
N ALA A 196 7.18 -0.05 -8.07
CA ALA A 196 7.93 0.34 -6.88
C ALA A 196 9.26 -0.39 -6.70
N SER A 197 10.24 0.31 -6.14
CA SER A 197 11.57 -0.22 -5.87
C SER A 197 11.54 -1.27 -4.75
N SER A 198 10.70 -1.07 -3.73
CA SER A 198 10.50 -2.02 -2.64
C SER A 198 9.08 -1.92 -2.07
N VAL A 199 8.50 -3.06 -1.75
CA VAL A 199 7.13 -3.17 -1.24
C VAL A 199 7.10 -4.06 -0.01
N ILE A 200 6.49 -3.57 1.06
CA ILE A 200 6.13 -4.41 2.21
C ILE A 200 4.65 -4.75 2.11
N LEU A 201 4.31 -6.02 2.33
CA LEU A 201 2.96 -6.44 2.68
C LEU A 201 2.94 -6.89 4.14
N LEU A 202 2.18 -6.21 4.99
CA LEU A 202 2.00 -6.61 6.39
C LEU A 202 0.67 -7.33 6.61
N ILE A 203 0.77 -8.52 7.20
CA ILE A 203 -0.38 -9.35 7.54
C ILE A 203 -0.25 -9.86 8.98
N PHE A 204 -1.24 -9.59 9.83
CA PHE A 204 -1.24 -10.09 11.20
C PHE A 204 -2.34 -11.13 11.44
N GLY A 205 -2.02 -12.12 12.26
CA GLY A 205 -2.93 -13.19 12.66
C GLY A 205 -3.03 -14.34 11.67
N GLU A 206 -3.47 -15.48 12.19
CA GLU A 206 -3.63 -16.73 11.44
C GLU A 206 -4.66 -16.60 10.32
N ALA A 207 -5.73 -15.83 10.53
CA ALA A 207 -6.75 -15.60 9.51
C ALA A 207 -6.15 -14.96 8.25
N LYS A 208 -5.34 -13.90 8.40
CA LYS A 208 -4.67 -13.25 7.27
C LYS A 208 -3.62 -14.15 6.63
N LYS A 209 -2.90 -14.95 7.43
CA LYS A 209 -1.95 -15.93 6.90
C LYS A 209 -2.63 -16.97 6.01
N ALA A 210 -3.74 -17.53 6.46
CA ALA A 210 -4.50 -18.51 5.69
C ALA A 210 -5.02 -17.92 4.36
N VAL A 211 -5.45 -16.65 4.39
CA VAL A 211 -5.87 -15.92 3.17
C VAL A 211 -4.69 -15.72 2.23
N PHE A 212 -3.51 -15.36 2.73
CA PHE A 212 -2.30 -15.22 1.93
C PHE A 212 -1.89 -16.55 1.28
N ASP A 213 -1.86 -17.64 2.07
CA ASP A 213 -1.51 -18.99 1.60
C ASP A 213 -2.51 -19.51 0.54
N THR A 214 -3.74 -19.01 0.56
CA THR A 214 -4.75 -19.26 -0.47
C THR A 214 -4.50 -18.37 -1.69
N ALA A 215 -4.25 -17.07 -1.49
CA ALA A 215 -4.05 -16.10 -2.56
C ALA A 215 -2.93 -16.50 -3.52
N ILE A 216 -1.81 -17.03 -3.02
CA ILE A 216 -0.70 -17.50 -3.85
C ILE A 216 -1.08 -18.62 -4.83
N LYS A 217 -2.20 -19.31 -4.63
CA LYS A 217 -2.72 -20.40 -5.48
C LYS A 217 -3.97 -20.01 -6.28
N SER A 218 -4.57 -18.86 -5.97
CA SER A 218 -5.80 -18.36 -6.60
C SER A 218 -5.52 -17.52 -7.83
N SER A 219 -6.59 -17.22 -8.58
CA SER A 219 -6.55 -16.19 -9.63
C SER A 219 -6.52 -14.78 -9.04
N VAL A 220 -6.11 -13.80 -9.85
CA VAL A 220 -6.16 -12.37 -9.49
C VAL A 220 -7.60 -11.92 -9.19
N GLN A 221 -8.59 -12.45 -9.91
CA GLN A 221 -10.00 -12.09 -9.72
C GLN A 221 -10.53 -12.57 -8.37
N GLU A 222 -10.11 -13.73 -7.90
CA GLU A 222 -10.51 -14.27 -6.60
C GLU A 222 -9.75 -13.60 -5.45
N LYS A 223 -8.46 -13.31 -5.65
CA LYS A 223 -7.54 -12.77 -4.63
C LYS A 223 -6.63 -11.69 -5.26
N PRO A 224 -7.08 -10.43 -5.34
CA PRO A 224 -6.36 -9.36 -6.05
C PRO A 224 -4.92 -9.10 -5.59
N ILE A 225 -4.58 -9.38 -4.32
CA ILE A 225 -3.19 -9.34 -3.85
C ILE A 225 -2.25 -10.22 -4.70
N LYS A 226 -2.77 -11.27 -5.34
CA LYS A 226 -2.03 -12.14 -6.26
C LYS A 226 -1.34 -11.35 -7.38
N TYR A 227 -1.96 -10.27 -7.86
CA TYR A 227 -1.35 -9.42 -8.88
C TYR A 227 -0.04 -8.80 -8.39
N ALA A 228 -0.04 -8.22 -7.18
CA ALA A 228 1.17 -7.67 -6.58
C ALA A 228 2.23 -8.75 -6.34
N ILE A 229 1.83 -9.90 -5.81
CA ILE A 229 2.73 -11.05 -5.56
C ILE A 229 3.44 -11.49 -6.84
N ASP A 230 2.68 -11.66 -7.93
CA ASP A 230 3.22 -12.17 -9.21
C ASP A 230 4.13 -11.15 -9.91
N LYS A 231 3.82 -9.85 -9.81
CA LYS A 231 4.53 -8.80 -10.56
C LYS A 231 5.72 -8.22 -9.81
N LEU A 232 5.70 -8.21 -8.47
CA LEU A 232 6.78 -7.64 -7.67
C LEU A 232 7.95 -8.61 -7.48
N GLY A 233 7.66 -9.92 -7.38
CA GLY A 233 8.67 -10.95 -7.12
C GLY A 233 9.54 -10.59 -5.90
N PRO A 234 10.88 -10.48 -6.04
CA PRO A 234 11.79 -10.24 -4.91
C PRO A 234 11.71 -8.81 -4.35
N ARG A 235 11.00 -7.89 -5.02
CA ARG A 235 10.75 -6.53 -4.50
C ARG A 235 9.65 -6.51 -3.44
N LEU A 236 8.92 -7.62 -3.27
CA LEU A 236 7.93 -7.79 -2.23
C LEU A 236 8.51 -8.54 -1.03
N THR A 237 8.45 -7.91 0.14
CA THR A 237 8.68 -8.55 1.43
C THR A 237 7.35 -8.67 2.16
N VAL A 238 6.91 -9.89 2.41
CA VAL A 238 5.72 -10.20 3.21
C VAL A 238 6.15 -10.37 4.66
N VAL A 239 5.52 -9.63 5.55
CA VAL A 239 5.80 -9.66 6.99
C VAL A 239 4.58 -10.19 7.73
N TRP A 240 4.80 -11.18 8.58
CA TRP A 240 3.76 -11.81 9.38
C TRP A 240 4.14 -11.97 10.86
N ALA A 241 3.14 -11.80 11.72
CA ALA A 241 3.15 -12.19 13.14
C ALA A 241 1.72 -12.61 13.56
N ALA A 242 1.60 -13.46 14.58
CA ALA A 242 0.32 -13.89 15.13
C ALA A 242 -0.50 -12.74 15.76
#